data_AF-A0A1F9B8B4-F1
#
_entry.id   AF-A0A1F9B8B4-F1
#
_cell.length_a   1.000
_cell.length_b   1.000
_cell.length_c   1.000
_cell.angle_alpha   90.00
_cell.angle_beta   90.00
_cell.angle_gamma   90.00
#
_symmetry.space_group_name_H-M   'P 1'
#
loop_
_entity.id
_entity.type
_entity.pdbx_description
1 polymer ?
#
loop_
_entity_poly.entity_id
_entity_poly.type
_entity_poly.pdbx_seq_one_letter_code
_entity_poly.pdbx_strand_id
1 'polypeptide(L)'
;MFILDGVGPVLFKKTRRARRISLTVRASRGIRVAVPWRVSFQEAQSVALSRLGWIRRTLGRLERARSRCREAVQAAEHLDRRSAREYLSRRLDTLALEHGYRPGRLSVRCQGTVWGSASRSGRIQLNALLAVLPPDLADYV
;
A
#
# COMPACT_ATOMS: atom_id res chain seq x y z
N MET A 1 21.63 -16.50 -6.41
CA MET A 1 21.03 -15.25 -5.89
C MET A 1 22.15 -14.22 -5.87
N PHE A 2 21.93 -13.01 -6.37
CA PHE A 2 22.99 -11.99 -6.44
C PHE A 2 22.71 -10.90 -5.41
N ILE A 3 23.71 -10.48 -4.65
CA ILE A 3 23.56 -9.44 -3.62
C ILE A 3 23.99 -8.11 -4.23
N LEU A 4 23.12 -7.11 -4.17
CA LEU A 4 23.46 -5.73 -4.51
C LEU A 4 23.83 -4.98 -3.24
N ASP A 5 25.01 -4.36 -3.22
CA ASP A 5 25.49 -3.62 -2.05
C ASP A 5 24.56 -2.45 -1.67
N GLY A 6 24.16 -2.46 -0.41
CA GLY A 6 23.21 -1.50 0.16
C GLY A 6 21.76 -1.65 -0.33
N VAL A 7 21.41 -2.80 -0.93
CA VAL A 7 20.05 -3.09 -1.43
C VAL A 7 19.59 -4.51 -1.07
N GLY A 8 20.53 -5.46 -0.93
CA GLY A 8 20.24 -6.84 -0.50
C GLY A 8 20.06 -7.82 -1.66
N PRO A 9 19.43 -8.98 -1.41
CA PRO A 9 19.34 -10.06 -2.40
C PRO A 9 18.40 -9.71 -3.55
N VAL A 10 18.88 -9.99 -4.77
CA VAL A 10 18.14 -9.80 -6.02
C VAL A 10 18.00 -11.11 -6.78
N LEU A 11 16.77 -11.42 -7.16
CA LEU A 11 16.44 -12.58 -7.96
C LEU A 11 16.50 -12.24 -9.45
N PHE A 12 17.54 -12.70 -10.13
CA PHE A 12 17.62 -12.70 -11.59
C PHE A 12 16.95 -13.94 -12.15
N LYS A 13 15.94 -13.76 -13.01
CA LYS A 13 15.20 -14.88 -13.63
C LYS A 13 15.12 -14.72 -15.14
N LYS A 14 15.69 -15.69 -15.87
CA LYS A 14 15.52 -15.83 -17.32
C LYS A 14 14.06 -16.14 -17.66
N THR A 15 13.51 -15.49 -18.67
CA THR A 15 12.13 -15.77 -19.14
C THR A 15 11.94 -15.41 -20.61
N ARG A 16 11.20 -16.25 -21.36
CA ARG A 16 10.89 -16.01 -22.78
C ARG A 16 9.90 -14.86 -22.98
N ARG A 17 9.13 -14.53 -21.93
CA ARG A 17 8.16 -13.42 -21.93
C ARG A 17 8.82 -12.05 -21.83
N ALA A 18 10.01 -11.96 -21.23
CA ALA A 18 10.72 -10.69 -21.11
C ALA A 18 11.26 -10.27 -22.48
N ARG A 19 10.80 -9.13 -22.96
CA ARG A 19 11.32 -8.47 -24.16
C ARG A 19 12.45 -7.48 -23.86
N ARG A 20 12.56 -7.05 -22.60
CA ARG A 20 13.61 -6.17 -22.07
C ARG A 20 13.97 -6.58 -20.65
N ILE A 21 15.15 -6.17 -20.16
CA ILE A 21 15.47 -6.29 -18.73
C ILE A 21 14.47 -5.42 -17.95
N SER A 22 13.77 -6.03 -17.00
CA SER A 22 12.81 -5.30 -16.16
C SER A 22 13.04 -5.59 -14.69
N LEU A 23 13.04 -4.53 -13.88
CA LEU A 23 13.21 -4.59 -12.43
C LEU A 23 11.86 -4.42 -11.75
N THR A 24 11.62 -5.22 -10.72
CA THR A 24 10.41 -5.14 -9.89
C THR A 24 10.83 -5.24 -8.43
N VAL A 25 10.37 -4.31 -7.61
CA VAL A 25 10.53 -4.36 -6.15
C VAL A 25 9.15 -4.60 -5.54
N ARG A 26 8.97 -5.65 -4.76
CA ARG A 26 7.71 -5.97 -4.07
C ARG A 26 7.94 -6.08 -2.58
N ALA A 27 7.00 -5.53 -1.79
CA ALA A 27 7.06 -5.61 -0.33
C ALA A 27 7.12 -7.06 0.18
N SER A 28 6.39 -8.00 -0.42
CA SER A 28 6.33 -9.39 0.06
C SER A 28 7.35 -10.33 -0.58
N ARG A 29 7.92 -9.97 -1.73
CA ARG A 29 8.76 -10.89 -2.55
C ARG A 29 10.15 -10.36 -2.87
N GLY A 30 10.51 -9.19 -2.34
CA GLY A 30 11.82 -8.56 -2.58
C GLY A 30 12.00 -8.07 -4.02
N ILE A 31 13.26 -8.02 -4.46
CA ILE A 31 13.67 -7.46 -5.74
C ILE A 31 13.85 -8.58 -6.76
N ARG A 32 13.26 -8.38 -7.94
CA ARG A 32 13.34 -9.32 -9.07
C ARG A 32 13.77 -8.59 -10.33
N VAL A 33 14.70 -9.20 -11.07
CA VAL A 33 15.09 -8.78 -12.42
C VAL A 33 14.68 -9.87 -13.40
N ALA A 34 13.75 -9.55 -14.31
CA ALA A 34 13.42 -10.45 -15.40
C ALA A 34 14.40 -10.23 -16.56
N VAL A 35 15.03 -11.31 -17.01
CA VAL A 35 16.11 -11.30 -18.00
C VAL A 35 15.64 -12.00 -19.28
N PRO A 36 15.66 -11.34 -20.45
CA PRO A 36 15.41 -12.00 -21.73
C PRO A 36 16.42 -13.13 -21.99
N TRP A 37 16.02 -14.17 -22.73
CA TRP A 37 16.92 -15.30 -23.04
C TRP A 37 18.17 -14.87 -23.81
N ARG A 38 18.04 -13.87 -24.68
CA ARG A 38 19.13 -13.33 -25.52
C ARG A 38 20.13 -12.44 -24.76
N VAL A 39 19.83 -12.06 -23.52
CA VAL A 39 20.63 -11.11 -22.73
C VAL A 39 21.36 -11.84 -21.62
N SER A 40 22.66 -11.63 -21.45
CA SER A 40 23.43 -12.35 -20.42
C SER A 40 23.03 -11.94 -18.99
N PHE A 41 23.37 -12.77 -17.99
CA PHE A 41 23.15 -12.39 -16.59
C PHE A 41 24.04 -11.21 -16.17
N GLN A 42 25.26 -11.14 -16.67
CA GLN A 42 26.20 -10.04 -16.39
C GLN A 42 25.68 -8.70 -16.91
N GLU A 43 25.14 -8.68 -18.14
CA GLU A 43 24.51 -7.49 -18.71
C GLU A 43 23.27 -7.07 -17.88
N ALA A 44 22.46 -8.04 -17.45
CA ALA A 44 21.34 -7.76 -16.57
C ALA A 44 21.78 -7.20 -15.20
N GLN A 45 22.90 -7.68 -14.65
CA GLN A 45 23.49 -7.16 -13.42
C GLN A 45 23.96 -5.71 -13.61
N SER A 46 24.64 -5.40 -14.72
CA SER A 46 25.05 -4.02 -15.05
C SER A 46 23.85 -3.06 -15.10
N VAL A 47 22.74 -3.48 -15.72
CA VAL A 47 21.49 -2.69 -15.74
C VAL A 47 20.86 -2.54 -14.35
N ALA A 48 20.99 -3.53 -13.47
CA ALA A 48 20.51 -3.42 -12.11
C ALA A 48 21.38 -2.47 -11.27
N LEU A 49 22.71 -2.53 -11.44
CA LEU A 49 23.68 -1.66 -10.78
C LEU A 49 23.49 -0.19 -11.19
N SER A 50 23.29 0.09 -12.47
CA SER A 50 23.03 1.46 -12.95
C SER A 50 21.73 2.05 -12.41
N ARG A 51 20.81 1.21 -11.90
CA ARG A 51 19.52 1.62 -11.33
C ARG A 51 19.47 1.58 -9.80
N LEU A 52 20.61 1.42 -9.11
CA LEU A 52 20.66 1.36 -7.64
C LEU A 52 19.92 2.53 -6.96
N GLY A 53 20.08 3.75 -7.46
CA GLY A 53 19.39 4.93 -6.91
C GLY A 53 17.85 4.84 -7.00
N TRP A 54 17.31 4.23 -8.05
CA TRP A 54 15.87 3.96 -8.15
C TRP A 54 15.44 2.86 -7.18
N ILE A 55 16.24 1.80 -7.04
CA ILE A 55 15.93 0.68 -6.14
C ILE A 55 15.91 1.18 -4.68
N ARG A 56 16.93 1.92 -4.24
CA ARG A 56 17.01 2.49 -2.89
C ARG A 56 15.81 3.38 -2.56
N ARG A 57 15.44 4.29 -3.47
CA ARG A 57 14.23 5.14 -3.31
C ARG A 57 12.96 4.31 -3.18
N THR A 58 12.84 3.25 -3.98
CA THR A 58 11.67 2.36 -3.95
C THR A 58 11.60 1.57 -2.65
N LEU A 59 12.72 1.03 -2.18
CA LEU A 59 12.81 0.36 -0.87
C LEU A 59 12.45 1.32 0.27
N GLY A 60 12.95 2.56 0.24
CA GLY A 60 12.58 3.59 1.23
C GLY A 60 11.08 3.90 1.24
N ARG A 61 10.41 3.94 0.08
CA ARG A 61 8.94 4.07 0.00
C ARG A 61 8.24 2.87 0.62
N LEU A 62 8.71 1.66 0.34
CA LEU A 62 8.13 0.44 0.89
C LEU A 62 8.29 0.35 2.41
N GLU A 63 9.44 0.76 2.95
CA GLU A 63 9.67 0.74 4.40
C GLU A 63 8.78 1.76 5.13
N ARG A 64 8.61 2.96 4.56
CA ARG A 64 7.64 3.93 5.09
C ARG A 64 6.21 3.39 5.08
N ALA A 65 5.80 2.75 3.98
CA ALA A 65 4.49 2.13 3.89
C ALA A 65 4.31 1.00 4.93
N ARG A 66 5.34 0.17 5.14
CA ARG A 66 5.34 -0.88 6.18
C ARG A 66 5.28 -0.30 7.59
N SER A 67 5.99 0.79 7.88
CA SER A 67 5.92 1.46 9.19
C SER A 67 4.50 1.92 9.47
N ARG A 68 3.89 2.63 8.50
CA ARG A 68 2.48 3.07 8.59
C ARG A 68 1.52 1.89 8.80
N CYS A 69 1.73 0.76 8.12
CA CYS A 69 0.93 -0.45 8.36
C CYS A 69 1.13 -1.03 9.76
N ARG A 70 2.36 -1.09 10.27
CA ARG A 70 2.65 -1.58 11.64
C ARG A 70 1.99 -0.69 12.68
N GLU A 71 2.15 0.62 12.56
CA GLU A 71 1.54 1.62 13.45
C GLU A 71 0.01 1.48 13.46
N ALA A 72 -0.62 1.33 12.29
CA ALA A 72 -2.07 1.13 12.20
C ALA A 72 -2.53 -0.20 12.83
N VAL A 73 -1.76 -1.28 12.65
CA VAL A 73 -2.07 -2.58 13.28
C VAL A 73 -1.96 -2.49 14.80
N GLN A 74 -0.91 -1.85 15.33
CA GLN A 74 -0.75 -1.64 16.76
C GLN A 74 -1.88 -0.77 17.35
N ALA A 75 -2.23 0.32 16.66
CA ALA A 75 -3.35 1.16 17.08
C ALA A 75 -4.70 0.42 17.02
N ALA A 76 -4.86 -0.54 16.11
CA ALA A 76 -6.07 -1.36 16.01
C ALA A 76 -6.29 -2.27 17.23
N GLU A 77 -5.22 -2.72 17.90
CA GLU A 77 -5.32 -3.60 19.10
C GLU A 77 -6.04 -2.92 20.27
N HIS A 78 -5.96 -1.59 20.36
CA HIS A 78 -6.56 -0.79 21.42
C HIS A 78 -7.74 0.05 20.93
N LEU A 79 -8.28 -0.26 19.74
CA LEU A 79 -9.32 0.54 19.13
C LEU A 79 -10.66 0.38 19.85
N ASP A 80 -11.09 1.43 20.55
CA ASP A 80 -12.45 1.54 21.04
C ASP A 80 -13.43 1.90 19.91
N ARG A 81 -14.49 1.11 19.77
CA ARG A 81 -15.47 1.25 18.70
C ARG A 81 -16.28 2.55 18.81
N ARG A 82 -16.54 3.02 20.02
CA ARG A 82 -17.28 4.28 20.24
C ARG A 82 -16.43 5.46 19.76
N SER A 83 -15.19 5.52 20.21
CA SER A 83 -14.21 6.53 19.80
C SER A 83 -13.98 6.51 18.28
N ALA A 84 -13.88 5.32 17.68
CA ALA A 84 -13.78 5.17 16.22
C ALA A 84 -15.00 5.75 15.49
N ARG A 85 -16.21 5.51 16.01
CA ARG A 85 -17.44 6.05 15.43
C ARG A 85 -17.49 7.57 15.53
N GLU A 86 -17.12 8.15 16.65
CA GLU A 86 -17.09 9.60 16.87
C GLU A 86 -16.06 10.28 15.95
N TYR A 87 -14.87 9.68 15.79
CA TYR A 87 -13.86 10.15 14.84
C TYR A 87 -14.36 10.10 13.39
N LEU A 88 -14.84 8.94 12.94
CA LEU A 88 -15.28 8.75 11.56
C LEU A 88 -16.52 9.59 11.22
N SER A 89 -17.41 9.83 12.18
CA SER A 89 -18.55 10.74 11.97
C SER A 89 -18.07 12.15 11.65
N ARG A 90 -17.17 12.69 12.49
CA ARG A 90 -16.62 14.04 12.27
C ARG A 90 -15.88 14.13 10.95
N ARG A 91 -15.07 13.11 10.61
CA ARG A 91 -14.31 13.12 9.35
C ARG A 91 -15.23 13.05 8.13
N LEU A 92 -16.26 12.21 8.19
CA LEU A 92 -17.28 12.14 7.16
C LEU A 92 -17.99 13.49 6.95
N ASP A 93 -18.34 14.18 8.04
CA ASP A 93 -18.99 15.50 7.95
C ASP A 93 -18.06 16.54 7.26
N THR A 94 -16.75 16.52 7.57
CA THR A 94 -15.77 17.37 6.90
C THR A 94 -15.69 17.09 5.39
N LEU A 95 -15.51 15.81 5.01
CA LEU A 95 -15.42 15.42 3.59
C LEU A 95 -16.72 15.70 2.84
N ALA A 96 -17.87 15.49 3.49
CA ALA A 96 -19.18 15.81 2.95
C ALA A 96 -19.30 17.31 2.60
N LEU A 97 -18.83 18.19 3.49
CA LEU A 97 -18.80 19.63 3.25
C LEU A 97 -17.83 20.00 2.12
N GLU A 98 -16.61 19.46 2.12
CA GLU A 98 -15.59 19.72 1.09
C GLU A 98 -16.06 19.32 -0.31
N HIS A 99 -16.78 18.21 -0.43
CA HIS A 99 -17.26 17.68 -1.71
C HIS A 99 -18.71 18.05 -2.06
N GLY A 100 -19.39 18.84 -1.23
CA GLY A 100 -20.77 19.27 -1.49
C GLY A 100 -21.80 18.12 -1.44
N TYR A 101 -21.54 17.09 -0.65
CA TYR A 101 -22.39 15.90 -0.48
C TYR A 101 -23.08 15.91 0.89
N ARG A 102 -24.28 15.33 0.99
CA ARG A 102 -24.99 15.16 2.28
C ARG A 102 -25.15 13.68 2.61
N PRO A 103 -24.37 13.13 3.55
CA PRO A 103 -24.50 11.74 3.94
C PRO A 103 -25.81 11.54 4.71
N GLY A 104 -26.43 10.39 4.50
CA GLY A 104 -27.52 9.88 5.31
C GLY A 104 -26.98 9.22 6.58
N ARG A 105 -27.54 8.05 6.94
CA ARG A 105 -27.15 7.35 8.17
C ARG A 105 -25.75 6.73 8.06
N LEU A 106 -24.87 7.05 9.02
CA LEU A 106 -23.58 6.38 9.23
C LEU A 106 -23.69 5.17 10.16
N SER A 107 -23.13 4.03 9.74
CA SER A 107 -22.91 2.83 10.56
C SER A 107 -21.42 2.48 10.60
N VAL A 108 -20.86 2.25 11.79
CA VAL A 108 -19.45 1.85 11.95
C VAL A 108 -19.37 0.42 12.50
N ARG A 109 -18.64 -0.46 11.81
CA ARG A 109 -18.58 -1.91 12.08
C ARG A 109 -17.17 -2.47 11.86
N CYS A 110 -16.86 -3.64 12.39
CA CYS A 110 -15.59 -4.34 12.12
C CYS A 110 -15.83 -5.40 11.05
N GLN A 111 -15.99 -4.97 9.79
CA GLN A 111 -16.26 -5.88 8.67
C GLN A 111 -14.97 -6.61 8.25
N GLY A 112 -15.06 -7.89 7.87
CA GLY A 112 -13.90 -8.66 7.43
C GLY A 112 -13.59 -8.56 5.92
N THR A 113 -14.56 -8.09 5.11
CA THR A 113 -14.51 -8.19 3.65
C THR A 113 -14.41 -6.84 2.92
N VAL A 114 -14.75 -5.73 3.59
CA VAL A 114 -14.76 -4.39 2.99
C VAL A 114 -14.32 -3.33 4.00
N TRP A 115 -13.76 -2.23 3.48
CA TRP A 115 -13.39 -1.04 4.26
C TRP A 115 -14.57 -0.06 4.41
N GLY A 116 -15.48 -0.05 3.45
CA GLY A 116 -16.70 0.74 3.52
C GLY A 116 -17.66 0.41 2.38
N SER A 117 -18.88 0.92 2.47
CA SER A 117 -19.87 0.91 1.38
C SER A 117 -20.83 2.10 1.51
N ALA A 118 -21.39 2.52 0.38
CA ALA A 118 -22.39 3.58 0.32
C ALA A 118 -23.59 3.12 -0.52
N SER A 119 -24.81 3.45 -0.09
CA SER A 119 -26.03 3.21 -0.86
C SER A 119 -26.42 4.42 -1.71
N ARG A 120 -27.26 4.20 -2.73
CA ARG A 120 -27.87 5.28 -3.52
C ARG A 120 -28.71 6.27 -2.69
N SER A 121 -29.23 5.81 -1.54
CA SER A 121 -29.97 6.63 -0.58
C SER A 121 -29.08 7.37 0.43
N GLY A 122 -27.75 7.27 0.28
CA GLY A 122 -26.76 7.97 1.11
C GLY A 122 -26.46 7.33 2.46
N ARG A 123 -26.86 6.07 2.69
CA ARG A 123 -26.42 5.33 3.88
C ARG A 123 -24.95 4.95 3.70
N ILE A 124 -24.11 5.31 4.66
CA ILE A 124 -22.69 5.01 4.64
C ILE A 124 -22.39 3.98 5.73
N GLN A 125 -21.65 2.94 5.35
CA GLN A 125 -21.09 1.97 6.28
C GLN A 125 -19.58 2.05 6.20
N LEU A 126 -18.93 2.23 7.33
CA LEU A 126 -17.48 2.32 7.43
C LEU A 126 -16.94 1.23 8.35
N ASN A 127 -15.76 0.72 8.01
CA ASN A 127 -15.01 -0.16 8.88
C ASN A 127 -14.38 0.66 10.02
N ALA A 128 -14.51 0.20 11.27
CA ALA A 128 -13.93 0.87 12.43
C ALA A 128 -12.41 1.04 12.30
N LEU A 129 -11.73 0.11 11.64
CA LEU A 129 -10.29 0.15 11.41
C LEU A 129 -9.84 1.37 10.60
N LEU A 130 -10.74 2.03 9.85
CA LEU A 130 -10.43 3.28 9.17
C LEU A 130 -9.99 4.39 10.15
N ALA A 131 -10.44 4.32 11.41
CA ALA A 131 -10.08 5.30 12.44
C ALA A 131 -8.61 5.24 12.88
N VAL A 132 -7.91 4.13 12.60
CA VAL A 132 -6.50 3.93 12.94
C VAL A 132 -5.59 3.85 11.73
N LEU A 133 -6.17 3.91 10.52
CA LEU A 133 -5.39 4.05 9.31
C LEU A 133 -4.79 5.45 9.23
N PRO A 134 -3.66 5.60 8.52
CA PRO A 134 -3.18 6.90 8.10
C PRO A 134 -4.32 7.71 7.43
N PRO A 135 -4.48 9.01 7.75
CA PRO A 135 -5.64 9.80 7.30
C PRO A 135 -5.85 9.79 5.79
N ASP A 136 -4.76 9.87 5.01
CA ASP A 136 -4.80 9.85 3.54
C ASP A 136 -5.40 8.55 2.97
N LEU A 137 -5.26 7.42 3.67
CA LEU A 137 -5.88 6.15 3.27
C LEU A 137 -7.31 6.03 3.76
N ALA A 138 -7.61 6.59 4.94
CA ALA A 138 -8.96 6.58 5.48
C ALA A 138 -9.89 7.46 4.64
N ASP A 139 -9.44 8.64 4.23
CA ASP A 139 -10.22 9.59 3.43
C ASP A 139 -10.44 9.16 1.98
N TYR A 140 -9.56 8.27 1.48
CA TYR A 140 -9.73 7.69 0.15
C TYR A 140 -10.96 6.74 0.07
N VAL A 141 -11.39 6.18 1.20
CA VAL A 141 -12.49 5.21 1.30
C VAL A 141 -13.83 5.90 1.52
#